data_AF-K6TXE6-F1
#
_entry.id   AF-K6TXE6-F1
#
_cell.length_a   1.000
_cell.length_b   1.000
_cell.length_c   1.000
_cell.angle_alpha   90.00
_cell.angle_beta   90.00
_cell.angle_gamma   90.00
#
_symmetry.space_group_name_H-M   'P 1'
#
loop_
_entity.id
_entity.type
_entity.pdbx_description
1 polymer ?
#
loop_
_entity_poly.entity_id
_entity_poly.type
_entity_poly.pdbx_seq_one_letter_code
_entity_poly.pdbx_strand_id
1 'polypeptide(L)'
;MKNKNIKKIIVSFMLFITTSLTIIGLGYYKNSLSKETAAFNLKLNDKKVNTIIYDVANEGIPKRIVQPGKITVSTGHGVGIINDTNKTILVQVKAQNFACDVDIDSTDKSFDKESGTFTKPIQTGKGVNLNITFNIPRKNIGDKSVSSGEIVFSEINTGELINSVPIEIINSK
;
A
#
# COMPACT_ATOMS: atom_id res chain seq x y z
N MET A 1 18.26 -44.79 -33.21
CA MET A 1 17.94 -44.52 -31.78
C MET A 1 18.59 -43.26 -31.18
N LYS A 2 19.69 -42.69 -31.71
CA LYS A 2 20.38 -41.52 -31.11
C LYS A 2 19.58 -40.18 -31.11
N ASN A 3 18.77 -39.90 -32.14
CA ASN A 3 18.06 -38.61 -32.27
C ASN A 3 16.93 -38.37 -31.26
N LYS A 4 16.27 -39.43 -30.74
CA LYS A 4 15.18 -39.26 -29.76
C LYS A 4 15.70 -38.77 -28.40
N ASN A 5 16.92 -39.15 -28.03
CA ASN A 5 17.52 -38.74 -26.77
C ASN A 5 18.02 -37.28 -26.82
N ILE A 6 18.57 -36.85 -27.96
CA ILE A 6 19.00 -35.46 -28.16
C ILE A 6 17.80 -34.49 -28.12
N LYS A 7 16.67 -34.83 -28.78
CA LYS A 7 15.45 -34.01 -28.71
C LYS A 7 14.91 -33.89 -27.29
N LYS A 8 14.92 -34.99 -26.52
CA LYS A 8 14.52 -34.96 -25.09
C LYS A 8 15.45 -34.08 -24.25
N ILE A 9 16.75 -34.11 -24.50
CA ILE A 9 17.72 -33.24 -23.82
C ILE A 9 17.46 -31.77 -24.16
N ILE A 10 17.26 -31.43 -25.43
CA ILE A 10 16.96 -30.04 -25.86
C ILE A 10 15.64 -29.56 -25.24
N VAL A 11 14.59 -30.37 -25.28
CA VAL A 11 13.29 -30.02 -24.68
C VAL A 11 13.43 -29.85 -23.17
N SER A 12 14.14 -30.74 -22.49
CA SER A 12 14.41 -30.64 -21.05
C SER A 12 15.21 -29.39 -20.69
N PHE A 13 16.21 -29.04 -21.52
CA PHE A 13 17.04 -27.86 -21.33
C PHE A 13 16.24 -26.55 -21.56
N MET A 14 15.40 -26.51 -22.59
CA MET A 14 14.45 -25.41 -22.81
C MET A 14 13.48 -25.26 -21.64
N LEU A 15 12.92 -26.38 -21.16
CA LEU A 15 12.05 -26.39 -19.98
C LEU A 15 12.78 -25.83 -18.77
N PHE A 16 13.99 -26.32 -18.49
CA PHE A 16 14.83 -25.86 -17.38
C PHE A 16 15.14 -24.36 -17.46
N ILE A 17 15.46 -23.83 -18.64
CA ILE A 17 15.67 -22.38 -18.83
C ILE A 17 14.38 -21.62 -18.53
N THR A 18 13.23 -22.06 -19.08
CA THR A 18 11.95 -21.37 -18.87
C THR A 18 11.49 -21.40 -17.41
N THR A 19 11.64 -22.51 -16.68
CA THR A 19 11.35 -22.56 -15.24
C THR A 19 12.34 -21.72 -14.42
N SER A 20 13.63 -21.74 -14.77
CA SER A 20 14.62 -20.92 -14.06
C SER A 20 14.34 -19.42 -14.24
N LEU A 21 14.04 -18.98 -15.47
CA LEU A 21 13.71 -17.59 -15.76
C LEU A 21 12.41 -17.15 -15.08
N THR A 22 11.39 -18.01 -15.02
CA THR A 22 10.13 -17.66 -14.32
C THR A 22 10.32 -17.56 -12.81
N ILE A 23 11.09 -18.47 -12.18
CA ILE A 23 11.38 -18.40 -10.74
C ILE A 23 12.17 -17.14 -10.40
N ILE A 24 13.22 -16.83 -11.16
CA ILE A 24 14.03 -15.61 -10.96
C ILE A 24 13.16 -14.37 -11.18
N GLY A 25 12.35 -14.34 -12.24
CA GLY A 25 11.44 -13.24 -12.55
C GLY A 25 10.41 -12.99 -11.44
N LEU A 26 9.78 -14.05 -10.92
CA LEU A 26 8.81 -13.94 -9.81
C LEU A 26 9.47 -13.44 -8.51
N GLY A 27 10.68 -13.91 -8.21
CA GLY A 27 11.45 -13.45 -7.05
C GLY A 27 11.83 -11.98 -7.13
N TYR A 28 12.34 -11.53 -8.29
CA TYR A 28 12.65 -10.13 -8.54
C TYR A 28 11.40 -9.23 -8.48
N TYR A 29 10.28 -9.69 -9.05
CA TYR A 29 9.02 -8.96 -9.05
C TYR A 29 8.51 -8.71 -7.63
N LYS A 30 8.49 -9.75 -6.77
CA LYS A 30 8.06 -9.63 -5.37
C LYS A 30 8.94 -8.67 -4.57
N ASN A 31 10.25 -8.71 -4.78
CA ASN A 31 11.19 -7.83 -4.09
C ASN A 31 11.08 -6.37 -4.53
N SER A 32 10.76 -6.11 -5.82
CA SER A 32 10.50 -4.74 -6.31
C SER A 32 9.26 -4.14 -5.66
N LEU A 33 8.16 -4.90 -5.61
CA LEU A 33 6.90 -4.44 -5.02
C LEU A 33 7.03 -4.08 -3.53
N SER A 34 7.83 -4.84 -2.77
CA SER A 34 8.08 -4.58 -1.35
C SER A 34 8.83 -3.26 -1.13
N LYS A 35 9.75 -2.89 -2.02
CA LYS A 35 10.49 -1.62 -1.97
C LYS A 35 9.66 -0.42 -2.41
N GLU A 36 8.63 -0.64 -3.21
CA GLU A 36 7.78 0.40 -3.81
C GLU A 36 6.54 0.74 -2.96
N THR A 37 6.31 0.03 -1.87
CA THR A 37 5.22 0.33 -0.92
C THR A 37 5.77 1.25 0.17
N ALA A 38 5.28 2.49 0.24
CA ALA A 38 5.63 3.34 1.38
C ALA A 38 4.95 2.78 2.64
N ALA A 39 5.73 2.62 3.70
CA ALA A 39 5.24 2.15 4.99
C ALA A 39 5.19 3.33 5.98
N PHE A 40 4.10 3.42 6.75
CA PHE A 40 4.03 4.34 7.88
C PHE A 40 3.54 3.63 9.14
N ASN A 41 3.96 4.14 10.29
CA ASN A 41 3.42 3.73 11.58
C ASN A 41 2.75 4.93 12.22
N LEU A 42 1.58 4.72 12.80
CA LEU A 42 0.80 5.76 13.47
C LEU A 42 0.51 5.33 14.90
N LYS A 43 0.81 6.21 15.85
CA LYS A 43 0.23 6.13 17.18
C LYS A 43 -0.90 7.13 17.27
N LEU A 44 -2.06 6.69 17.72
CA LEU A 44 -3.27 7.51 17.63
C LEU A 44 -3.22 8.74 18.55
N ASN A 45 -2.40 8.75 19.61
CA ASN A 45 -2.19 9.90 20.48
C ASN A 45 -1.03 10.83 20.02
N ASP A 46 -0.31 10.51 18.95
CA ASP A 46 0.81 11.34 18.48
C ASP A 46 0.29 12.65 17.87
N LYS A 47 0.70 13.79 18.45
CA LYS A 47 0.25 15.13 18.00
C LYS A 47 0.93 15.63 16.73
N LYS A 48 1.94 14.93 16.22
CA LYS A 48 2.68 15.29 15.01
C LYS A 48 3.00 14.05 14.22
N VAL A 49 2.35 13.93 13.06
CA VAL A 49 2.69 12.93 12.05
C VAL A 49 3.41 13.65 10.91
N ASN A 50 4.56 13.11 10.51
CA ASN A 50 5.32 13.65 9.37
C ASN A 50 4.58 13.34 8.06
N THR A 51 4.65 14.27 7.11
CA THR A 51 4.12 14.05 5.76
C THR A 51 4.81 12.87 5.10
N ILE A 52 3.99 11.94 4.60
CA ILE A 52 4.47 10.84 3.78
C ILE A 52 4.61 11.37 2.35
N ILE A 53 5.84 11.45 1.87
CA ILE A 53 6.13 11.85 0.50
C ILE A 53 6.36 10.59 -0.32
N TYR A 54 5.52 10.37 -1.32
CA TYR A 54 5.66 9.30 -2.31
C TYR A 54 6.07 9.88 -3.65
N ASP A 55 7.19 9.42 -4.19
CA ASP A 55 7.67 9.87 -5.48
C ASP A 55 7.47 8.79 -6.55
N VAL A 56 6.58 9.07 -7.51
CA VAL A 56 6.26 8.16 -8.62
C VAL A 56 7.43 7.95 -9.57
N ALA A 57 8.44 8.82 -9.53
CA ALA A 57 9.67 8.66 -10.30
C ALA A 57 10.44 7.39 -9.90
N ASN A 58 10.30 6.97 -8.65
CA ASN A 58 11.01 5.84 -8.04
C ASN A 58 10.34 4.48 -8.32
N GLU A 59 9.18 4.44 -8.98
CA GLU A 59 8.53 3.19 -9.35
C GLU A 59 9.30 2.44 -10.45
N GLY A 60 9.44 1.12 -10.29
CA GLY A 60 10.07 0.26 -11.29
C GLY A 60 9.32 0.26 -12.62
N ILE A 61 10.08 0.15 -13.72
CA ILE A 61 9.54 0.08 -15.09
C ILE A 61 8.42 -0.97 -15.23
N PRO A 62 8.52 -2.19 -14.66
CA PRO A 62 7.44 -3.17 -14.76
C PRO A 62 6.11 -2.69 -14.16
N LYS A 63 6.14 -2.04 -12.98
CA LYS A 63 4.91 -1.53 -12.32
C LYS A 63 4.29 -0.39 -13.13
N ARG A 64 5.11 0.52 -13.66
CA ARG A 64 4.66 1.62 -14.53
C ARG A 64 3.94 1.13 -15.79
N ILE A 65 4.25 -0.09 -16.26
CA ILE A 65 3.61 -0.70 -17.43
C ILE A 65 2.34 -1.46 -17.05
N VAL A 66 2.42 -2.33 -16.02
CA VAL A 66 1.34 -3.25 -15.67
C VAL A 66 0.25 -2.57 -14.84
N GLN A 67 0.60 -1.62 -13.99
CA GLN A 67 -0.32 -0.92 -13.07
C GLN A 67 -0.02 0.59 -13.01
N PRO A 68 -0.07 1.31 -14.15
CA PRO A 68 0.21 2.74 -14.18
C PRO A 68 -0.75 3.51 -13.28
N GLY A 69 -0.20 4.33 -12.38
CA GLY A 69 -0.96 5.24 -11.52
C GLY A 69 -1.55 4.58 -10.27
N LYS A 70 -1.24 3.31 -10.02
CA LYS A 70 -1.67 2.62 -8.80
C LYS A 70 -0.57 2.67 -7.74
N ILE A 71 -0.78 3.49 -6.72
CA ILE A 71 0.17 3.65 -5.62
C ILE A 71 -0.45 3.08 -4.37
N THR A 72 0.32 2.31 -3.62
CA THR A 72 -0.14 1.76 -2.33
C THR A 72 0.79 2.22 -1.23
N VAL A 73 0.18 2.85 -0.22
CA VAL A 73 0.80 3.19 1.06
C VAL A 73 0.21 2.25 2.09
N SER A 74 1.05 1.51 2.79
CA SER A 74 0.62 0.52 3.78
C SER A 74 1.12 0.92 5.16
N THR A 75 0.51 0.39 6.21
CA THR A 75 1.05 0.54 7.56
C THR A 75 2.15 -0.48 7.90
N GLY A 76 2.68 -1.20 6.89
CA GLY A 76 3.83 -2.12 7.03
C GLY A 76 3.48 -3.56 7.48
N HIS A 77 4.50 -4.43 7.58
CA HIS A 77 4.37 -5.79 8.12
C HIS A 77 4.29 -5.74 9.65
N GLY A 78 3.08 -5.56 10.20
CA GLY A 78 2.85 -5.57 11.64
C GLY A 78 1.60 -4.80 12.06
N VAL A 79 1.61 -4.38 13.32
CA VAL A 79 0.59 -3.52 13.93
C VAL A 79 0.94 -2.07 13.59
N GLY A 80 0.37 -1.56 12.49
CA GLY A 80 0.82 -0.31 11.90
C GLY A 80 0.09 0.95 12.39
N ILE A 81 -1.10 0.79 12.98
CA ILE A 81 -1.80 1.85 13.72
C ILE A 81 -2.05 1.35 15.13
N ILE A 82 -1.41 1.97 16.12
CA ILE A 82 -1.47 1.55 17.52
C ILE A 82 -2.34 2.54 18.30
N ASN A 83 -3.30 2.02 19.06
CA ASN A 83 -4.00 2.79 20.08
C ASN A 83 -3.11 2.89 21.32
N ASP A 84 -2.37 3.99 21.45
CA ASP A 84 -1.56 4.31 22.62
C ASP A 84 -2.27 5.28 23.58
N THR A 85 -3.59 5.49 23.41
CA THR A 85 -4.41 6.24 24.35
C THR A 85 -4.75 5.38 25.58
N ASN A 86 -5.17 6.03 26.66
CA ASN A 86 -5.61 5.36 27.88
C ASN A 86 -7.05 4.80 27.81
N LYS A 87 -7.71 4.87 26.65
CA LYS A 87 -9.08 4.38 26.45
C LYS A 87 -9.18 3.53 25.20
N THR A 88 -10.16 2.64 25.19
CA THR A 88 -10.55 1.92 23.97
C THR A 88 -11.24 2.90 23.02
N ILE A 89 -10.92 2.83 21.73
CA ILE A 89 -11.43 3.77 20.72
C ILE A 89 -12.04 3.04 19.53
N LEU A 90 -13.16 3.57 19.04
CA LEU A 90 -13.81 3.08 17.84
C LEU A 90 -13.50 4.07 16.71
N VAL A 91 -12.81 3.60 15.66
CA VAL A 91 -12.15 4.47 14.69
C VAL A 91 -12.84 4.40 13.33
N GLN A 92 -13.10 5.56 12.74
CA GLN A 92 -13.40 5.75 11.32
C GLN A 92 -12.17 6.32 10.62
N VAL A 93 -11.94 5.86 9.40
CA VAL A 93 -10.84 6.29 8.55
C VAL A 93 -11.41 6.87 7.25
N LYS A 94 -10.95 8.06 6.86
CA LYS A 94 -11.38 8.73 5.63
C LYS A 94 -10.19 9.34 4.90
N ALA A 95 -10.20 9.25 3.58
CA ALA A 95 -9.31 10.02 2.73
C ALA A 95 -9.96 11.38 2.41
N GLN A 96 -9.22 12.47 2.59
CA GLN A 96 -9.70 13.81 2.33
C GLN A 96 -8.73 14.58 1.41
N ASN A 97 -9.30 15.47 0.60
CA ASN A 97 -8.59 16.44 -0.24
C ASN A 97 -7.70 15.86 -1.37
N PHE A 98 -7.74 14.55 -1.64
CA PHE A 98 -7.04 13.97 -2.78
C PHE A 98 -7.74 14.28 -4.11
N ALA A 99 -6.94 14.55 -5.15
CA ALA A 99 -7.43 14.79 -6.51
C ALA A 99 -7.66 13.48 -7.31
N CYS A 100 -7.57 12.33 -6.63
CA CYS A 100 -7.70 11.01 -7.21
C CYS A 100 -8.56 10.11 -6.31
N ASP A 101 -9.04 8.99 -6.86
CA ASP A 101 -9.80 8.02 -6.08
C ASP A 101 -8.86 7.30 -5.11
N VAL A 102 -9.32 7.15 -3.86
CA VAL A 102 -8.57 6.50 -2.79
C VAL A 102 -9.37 5.34 -2.21
N ASP A 103 -8.83 4.14 -2.34
CA ASP A 103 -9.37 2.93 -1.73
C ASP A 103 -8.64 2.67 -0.41
N ILE A 104 -9.39 2.53 0.69
CA ILE A 104 -8.84 2.13 1.99
C ILE A 104 -9.28 0.69 2.27
N ASP A 105 -8.34 -0.14 2.71
CA ASP A 105 -8.57 -1.55 3.01
C ASP A 105 -7.79 -1.95 4.27
N SER A 106 -8.18 -3.06 4.90
CA SER A 106 -7.50 -3.64 6.06
C SER A 106 -7.50 -5.16 5.97
N THR A 107 -6.47 -5.79 6.55
CA THR A 107 -6.53 -7.23 6.78
C THR A 107 -7.27 -7.58 8.09
N ASP A 108 -7.57 -6.59 8.92
CA ASP A 108 -8.37 -6.77 10.13
C ASP A 108 -9.84 -7.00 9.75
N LYS A 109 -10.40 -8.13 10.17
CA LYS A 109 -11.78 -8.53 9.87
C LYS A 109 -12.84 -7.59 10.45
N SER A 110 -12.47 -6.73 11.39
CA SER A 110 -13.38 -5.73 11.94
C SER A 110 -13.51 -4.49 11.07
N PHE A 111 -12.65 -4.30 10.07
CA PHE A 111 -12.76 -3.17 9.16
C PHE A 111 -13.87 -3.40 8.12
N ASP A 112 -14.85 -2.51 8.11
CA ASP A 112 -15.84 -2.39 7.06
C ASP A 112 -15.37 -1.38 6.02
N LYS A 113 -15.09 -1.90 4.82
CA LYS A 113 -14.57 -1.12 3.69
C LYS A 113 -15.59 -0.11 3.15
N GLU A 114 -16.89 -0.41 3.22
CA GLU A 114 -17.91 0.49 2.66
C GLU A 114 -18.06 1.75 3.52
N SER A 115 -18.08 1.58 4.84
CA SER A 115 -18.19 2.71 5.77
C SER A 115 -16.83 3.33 6.17
N GLY A 116 -15.73 2.63 5.90
CA GLY A 116 -14.38 3.01 6.34
C GLY A 116 -14.22 2.92 7.86
N THR A 117 -14.91 2.00 8.53
CA THR A 117 -14.96 1.94 10.00
C THR A 117 -14.47 0.62 10.57
N PHE A 118 -13.84 0.67 11.74
CA PHE A 118 -13.62 -0.53 12.54
C PHE A 118 -14.87 -0.82 13.38
N THR A 119 -15.53 -1.94 13.12
CA THR A 119 -16.72 -2.42 13.84
C THR A 119 -16.42 -2.88 15.26
N LYS A 120 -15.14 -3.16 15.56
CA LYS A 120 -14.67 -3.47 16.92
C LYS A 120 -13.76 -2.36 17.41
N PRO A 121 -13.93 -1.93 18.67
CA PRO A 121 -13.04 -0.95 19.26
C PRO A 121 -11.58 -1.47 19.35
N ILE A 122 -10.62 -0.60 19.05
CA ILE A 122 -9.19 -0.87 19.19
C ILE A 122 -8.82 -0.68 20.67
N GLN A 123 -8.41 -1.75 21.34
CA GLN A 123 -7.99 -1.71 22.75
C GLN A 123 -6.66 -0.97 22.93
N THR A 124 -6.44 -0.39 24.11
CA THR A 124 -5.16 0.22 24.47
C THR A 124 -3.99 -0.76 24.31
N GLY A 125 -2.91 -0.31 23.68
CA GLY A 125 -1.72 -1.09 23.34
C GLY A 125 -1.93 -2.10 22.21
N LYS A 126 -3.14 -2.21 21.66
CA LYS A 126 -3.42 -2.98 20.44
C LYS A 126 -3.38 -2.07 19.24
N GLY A 127 -3.34 -2.69 18.06
CA GLY A 127 -3.47 -1.94 16.85
C GLY A 127 -3.91 -2.78 15.68
N VAL A 128 -4.04 -2.11 14.57
CA VAL A 128 -4.63 -2.60 13.32
C VAL A 128 -3.72 -2.22 12.16
N ASN A 129 -4.01 -2.71 10.97
CA ASN A 129 -3.30 -2.30 9.77
C ASN A 129 -4.24 -1.70 8.73
N LEU A 130 -3.68 -0.88 7.86
CA LEU A 130 -4.40 -0.32 6.71
C LEU A 130 -3.51 -0.38 5.47
N ASN A 131 -4.18 -0.55 4.33
CA ASN A 131 -3.63 -0.38 3.00
C ASN A 131 -4.43 0.72 2.31
N ILE A 132 -3.73 1.71 1.80
CA ILE A 132 -4.30 2.90 1.19
C ILE A 132 -3.82 2.90 -0.25
N THR A 133 -4.75 2.75 -1.18
CA THR A 133 -4.46 2.64 -2.60
C THR A 133 -4.99 3.87 -3.31
N PHE A 134 -4.08 4.60 -3.95
CA PHE A 134 -4.37 5.76 -4.77
C PHE A 134 -4.48 5.32 -6.23
N ASN A 135 -5.61 5.64 -6.87
CA ASN A 135 -5.86 5.38 -8.27
C ASN A 135 -5.71 6.68 -9.05
N ILE A 136 -4.49 6.98 -9.47
CA ILE A 136 -4.13 8.23 -10.13
C ILE A 136 -4.42 8.13 -11.63
N PRO A 137 -5.21 9.06 -12.20
CA PRO A 137 -5.42 9.11 -13.64
C PRO A 137 -4.10 9.23 -14.39
N ARG A 138 -3.91 8.42 -15.45
CA ARG A 138 -2.65 8.41 -16.23
C ARG A 138 -2.19 9.79 -16.68
N LYS A 139 -3.13 10.67 -17.02
CA LYS A 139 -2.88 12.06 -17.42
C LYS A 139 -2.19 12.91 -16.33
N ASN A 140 -2.38 12.58 -15.05
CA ASN A 140 -1.86 13.36 -13.92
C ASN A 140 -0.51 12.83 -13.41
N ILE A 141 -0.11 11.60 -13.76
CA ILE A 141 1.15 10.98 -13.28
C ILE A 141 2.38 11.79 -13.69
N GLY A 142 2.31 12.51 -14.81
CA GLY A 142 3.40 13.34 -15.32
C GLY A 142 3.59 14.66 -14.57
N ASP A 143 2.63 15.07 -13.74
CA ASP A 143 2.67 16.36 -13.06
C ASP A 143 3.67 16.33 -11.90
N LYS A 144 4.37 17.45 -11.65
CA LYS A 144 5.31 17.57 -10.51
C LYS A 144 4.62 17.29 -9.17
N SER A 145 3.40 17.81 -9.02
CA SER A 145 2.50 17.55 -7.90
C SER A 145 1.34 16.70 -8.41
N VAL A 146 1.39 15.40 -8.14
CA VAL A 146 0.44 14.43 -8.72
C VAL A 146 -0.87 14.41 -7.93
N SER A 147 -0.79 14.36 -6.60
CA SER A 147 -1.94 14.43 -5.69
C SER A 147 -1.45 14.73 -4.28
N SER A 148 -2.25 15.43 -3.48
CA SER A 148 -1.95 15.72 -2.08
C SER A 148 -3.24 15.64 -1.28
N GLY A 149 -3.17 15.18 -0.04
CA GLY A 149 -4.32 15.09 0.84
C GLY A 149 -3.95 14.51 2.18
N GLU A 150 -4.94 14.06 2.92
CA GLU A 150 -4.73 13.51 4.25
C GLU A 150 -5.64 12.32 4.55
N ILE A 151 -5.11 11.42 5.37
CA ILE A 151 -5.86 10.27 5.89
C ILE A 151 -6.26 10.60 7.32
N VAL A 152 -7.55 10.81 7.50
CA VAL A 152 -8.15 11.28 8.75
C VAL A 152 -8.65 10.09 9.55
N PHE A 153 -8.27 10.06 10.83
CA PHE A 153 -8.72 9.10 11.82
C PHE A 153 -9.61 9.84 12.82
N SER A 154 -10.88 9.46 12.89
CA SER A 154 -11.85 10.08 13.81
C SER A 154 -12.54 9.05 14.68
N GLU A 155 -12.99 9.46 15.86
CA GLU A 155 -13.79 8.61 16.72
C GLU A 155 -15.24 8.57 16.19
N ILE A 156 -15.83 7.38 16.08
CA ILE A 156 -17.14 7.18 15.41
C ILE A 156 -18.30 7.86 16.13
N ASN A 157 -18.35 7.74 17.45
CA ASN A 157 -19.47 8.19 18.28
C ASN A 157 -19.51 9.72 18.42
N THR A 158 -18.34 10.34 18.47
CA THR A 158 -18.19 11.79 18.73
C THR A 158 -17.85 12.59 17.48
N GLY A 159 -17.32 11.95 16.44
CA GLY A 159 -16.74 12.62 15.28
C GLY A 159 -15.44 13.36 15.59
N GLU A 160 -14.89 13.22 16.81
CA GLU A 160 -13.66 13.89 17.23
C GLU A 160 -12.48 13.42 16.36
N LEU A 161 -11.71 14.36 15.83
CA LEU A 161 -10.46 14.08 15.14
C LEU A 161 -9.47 13.47 16.13
N ILE A 162 -9.10 12.22 15.91
CA ILE A 162 -8.06 11.54 16.69
C ILE A 162 -6.69 11.90 16.12
N ASN A 163 -6.52 11.72 14.81
CA ASN A 163 -5.25 11.99 14.14
C ASN A 163 -5.43 12.22 12.63
N SER A 164 -4.44 12.80 11.98
CA SER A 164 -4.39 12.95 10.52
C SER A 164 -2.98 12.66 10.00
N VAL A 165 -2.90 11.95 8.88
CA VAL A 165 -1.65 11.61 8.20
C VAL A 165 -1.61 12.32 6.85
N PRO A 166 -0.82 13.39 6.69
CA PRO A 166 -0.68 14.06 5.41
C PRO A 166 0.14 13.20 4.45
N ILE A 167 -0.33 13.10 3.20
CA ILE A 167 0.31 12.33 2.13
C ILE A 167 0.44 13.21 0.89
N GLU A 168 1.65 13.30 0.37
CA GLU A 168 1.98 13.99 -0.87
C GLU A 168 2.52 12.98 -1.89
N ILE A 169 1.94 12.99 -3.08
CA ILE A 169 2.37 12.20 -4.22
C ILE A 169 2.96 13.15 -5.25
N ILE A 170 4.24 12.99 -5.51
CA ILE A 170 5.02 13.86 -6.40
C ILE A 170 5.65 13.07 -7.53
N ASN A 171 6.13 13.79 -8.54
CA ASN A 171 6.99 13.26 -9.59
C ASN A 171 8.23 14.14 -9.69
N SER A 172 9.39 13.59 -9.30
CA SER A 172 10.66 14.34 -9.31
C SER A 172 11.39 14.38 -10.66
N LYS A 173 10.85 13.76 -11.72
CA LYS A 173 11.46 13.73 -13.06
C LYS A 173 11.36 15.07 -13.80
#